data_AF-A0A1W1CRG8-F1
#
_entry.id   AF-A0A1W1CRG8-F1
#
_cell.length_a   1.000
_cell.length_b   1.000
_cell.length_c   1.000
_cell.angle_alpha   90.00
_cell.angle_beta   90.00
_cell.angle_gamma   90.00
#
_symmetry.space_group_name_H-M   'P 1'
#
loop_
_entity.id
_entity.type
_entity.pdbx_description
1 polymer ?
#
loop_
_entity_poly.entity_id
_entity_poly.type
_entity_poly.pdbx_seq_one_letter_code
_entity_poly.pdbx_strand_id
1 'polypeptide(L)'
;MLKTIFTSLSLGAGGSGGVITPIFYIGATSGNFFGSIISPEHISLFAALGFVSIVAATTNTPIASTIMAVELFGIDIAHYAALSAVISFLISGHRSIFSSQILAMRKSEMLSIKIGDEVENINISLEEHEMNKIDRIKRKLRKKKK
;
A
#
# COMPACT_ATOMS: atom_id res chain seq x y z
N MET A 1 -12.15 0.20 12.32
CA MET A 1 -13.07 -0.63 11.50
C MET A 1 -14.41 0.05 11.23
N LEU A 2 -15.17 0.48 12.24
CA LEU A 2 -16.46 1.15 12.02
C LEU A 2 -16.37 2.37 11.09
N LYS A 3 -15.35 3.22 11.29
CA LYS A 3 -15.13 4.39 10.41
C LYS A 3 -14.96 4.00 8.94
N THR A 4 -14.26 2.90 8.65
CA THR A 4 -14.11 2.37 7.29
C THR A 4 -15.46 2.02 6.68
N ILE A 5 -16.27 1.25 7.40
CA ILE A 5 -17.61 0.82 6.94
C ILE A 5 -18.51 2.02 6.68
N PHE A 6 -18.61 2.95 7.63
CA PHE A 6 -19.45 4.14 7.47
C PHE A 6 -18.97 5.06 6.36
N THR A 7 -17.66 5.19 6.16
CA THR A 7 -17.11 6.00 5.07
C THR A 7 -17.45 5.37 3.72
N SER A 8 -17.25 4.05 3.57
CA SER A 8 -17.63 3.33 2.36
C SER A 8 -19.13 3.42 2.07
N LEU A 9 -19.98 3.27 3.09
CA LEU A 9 -21.43 3.39 2.93
C LEU A 9 -21.85 4.82 2.54
N SER A 10 -21.28 5.83 3.20
CA SER A 10 -21.59 7.23 2.91
C SER A 10 -21.21 7.61 1.49
N LEU A 11 -20.02 7.23 1.02
CA LEU A 11 -19.56 7.53 -0.33
C LEU A 11 -20.31 6.70 -1.37
N GLY A 12 -20.56 5.41 -1.08
CA GLY A 12 -21.34 4.52 -1.96
C GLY A 12 -22.80 4.94 -2.10
N ALA A 13 -23.37 5.63 -1.10
CA ALA A 13 -24.71 6.20 -1.16
C ALA A 13 -24.78 7.55 -1.89
N GLY A 14 -23.68 8.02 -2.50
CA GLY A 14 -23.61 9.30 -3.22
C GLY A 14 -23.35 10.51 -2.32
N GLY A 15 -22.92 10.30 -1.08
CA GLY A 15 -22.47 11.38 -0.21
C GLY A 15 -21.25 12.09 -0.79
N SER A 16 -21.31 13.42 -0.90
CA SER A 16 -20.19 14.24 -1.36
C SER A 16 -19.35 14.68 -0.16
N GLY A 17 -18.06 14.34 -0.17
CA GLY A 17 -17.12 14.70 0.89
C GLY A 17 -15.71 14.18 0.63
N GLY A 18 -14.72 14.74 1.35
CA GLY A 18 -13.33 14.33 1.24
C GLY A 18 -13.09 12.93 1.83
N VAL A 19 -12.45 12.05 1.07
CA VAL A 19 -12.09 10.69 1.49
C VAL A 19 -10.83 10.61 2.35
N ILE A 20 -10.01 11.67 2.33
CA ILE A 20 -8.68 11.72 2.94
C ILE A 20 -8.75 11.77 4.48
N THR A 21 -9.62 12.59 5.07
CA THR A 21 -9.73 12.70 6.53
C THR A 21 -10.17 11.40 7.20
N PRO A 22 -11.14 10.63 6.65
CA PRO A 22 -11.40 9.28 7.14
C PRO A 22 -10.19 8.34 7.07
N ILE A 23 -9.41 8.40 5.99
CA ILE A 23 -8.19 7.58 5.81
C ILE A 23 -7.17 7.89 6.90
N PHE A 24 -6.95 9.17 7.20
CA PHE A 24 -6.09 9.64 8.30
C PHE A 24 -6.53 9.05 9.65
N TYR A 25 -7.82 9.16 9.96
CA TYR A 25 -8.36 8.65 11.21
C TYR A 25 -8.22 7.13 11.32
N ILE A 26 -8.54 6.39 10.23
CA ILE A 26 -8.42 4.93 10.20
C ILE A 26 -6.96 4.52 10.41
N GLY A 27 -6.00 5.17 9.74
CA GLY A 27 -4.58 4.91 9.91
C GLY A 27 -4.11 5.16 11.34
N ALA A 28 -4.40 6.34 11.89
CA ALA A 28 -3.97 6.71 13.23
C ALA A 28 -4.56 5.79 14.31
N THR A 29 -5.84 5.44 14.21
CA THR A 29 -6.50 4.54 15.18
C THR A 29 -6.04 3.10 15.06
N SER A 30 -5.80 2.59 13.85
CA SER A 30 -5.17 1.28 13.64
C SER A 30 -3.76 1.24 14.21
N GLY A 31 -2.95 2.27 13.97
CA GLY A 31 -1.61 2.41 14.55
C GLY A 31 -1.64 2.44 16.08
N ASN A 32 -2.52 3.25 16.67
CA ASN A 32 -2.71 3.33 18.12
C ASN A 32 -3.04 1.95 18.73
N PHE A 33 -3.95 1.20 18.10
CA PHE A 33 -4.32 -0.16 18.55
C PHE A 33 -3.13 -1.13 18.49
N PHE A 34 -2.31 -1.11 17.43
CA PHE A 34 -1.12 -1.94 17.40
C PHE A 34 -0.06 -1.50 18.41
N GLY A 35 0.11 -0.19 18.60
CA GLY A 35 1.01 0.38 19.60
C GLY A 35 0.63 -0.05 21.02
N SER A 36 -0.67 -0.03 21.36
CA SER A 36 -1.12 -0.43 22.70
C SER A 36 -0.90 -1.90 23.03
N ILE A 37 -0.72 -2.76 22.02
CA ILE A 37 -0.44 -4.18 22.20
C ILE A 37 1.07 -4.45 22.19
N ILE A 38 1.81 -3.83 21.28
CA ILE A 38 3.22 -4.17 21.02
C ILE A 38 4.18 -3.34 21.89
N SER A 39 3.92 -2.04 22.02
CA SER A 39 4.81 -1.07 22.68
C SER A 39 3.97 0.09 23.23
N PRO A 40 3.30 -0.12 24.37
CA PRO A 40 2.42 0.89 24.99
C PRO A 40 3.13 2.22 25.30
N GLU A 41 4.45 2.18 25.52
CA GLU A 41 5.30 3.33 25.74
C GLU A 41 5.51 4.21 24.49
N HIS A 42 5.25 3.68 23.29
CA HIS A 42 5.44 4.36 22.01
C HIS A 42 4.16 4.48 21.17
N ILE A 43 2.99 4.46 21.81
CA ILE A 43 1.68 4.52 21.13
C ILE A 43 1.58 5.67 20.11
N SER A 44 2.11 6.86 20.44
CA SER A 44 2.07 8.03 19.56
C SER A 44 2.86 7.80 18.26
N LEU A 45 4.03 7.14 18.36
CA LEU A 45 4.82 6.78 17.18
C LEU A 45 4.05 5.78 16.32
N PHE A 46 3.49 4.72 16.92
CA PHE A 46 2.71 3.73 16.18
C PHE A 46 1.47 4.34 15.52
N ALA A 47 0.79 5.29 16.17
CA ALA A 47 -0.31 6.03 15.57
C ALA A 47 0.13 6.83 14.34
N ALA A 48 1.26 7.56 14.41
CA ALA A 48 1.83 8.28 13.28
C ALA A 48 2.25 7.33 12.13
N LEU A 49 2.84 6.18 12.46
CA LEU A 49 3.20 5.16 11.47
C LEU A 49 1.97 4.52 10.82
N GLY A 50 0.91 4.26 11.58
CA GLY A 50 -0.37 3.79 11.05
C GLY A 50 -1.02 4.80 10.12
N PHE A 51 -0.99 6.09 10.49
CA PHE A 51 -1.44 7.19 9.65
C PHE A 51 -0.71 7.18 8.30
N VAL A 52 0.62 7.24 8.31
CA VAL A 52 1.39 7.37 7.06
C VAL A 52 1.29 6.14 6.18
N SER A 53 1.24 4.94 6.77
CA SER A 53 1.13 3.68 6.04
C SER A 53 -0.18 3.60 5.27
N ILE A 54 -1.30 3.90 5.93
CA ILE A 54 -2.62 3.85 5.29
C ILE A 54 -2.75 4.92 4.22
N VAL A 55 -2.22 6.12 4.43
CA VAL A 55 -2.21 7.17 3.38
C VAL A 55 -1.39 6.70 2.17
N ALA A 56 -0.17 6.18 2.38
CA ALA A 56 0.68 5.69 1.30
C ALA A 56 0.03 4.54 0.51
N ALA A 57 -0.58 3.57 1.19
CA ALA A 57 -1.23 2.43 0.57
C ALA A 57 -2.49 2.79 -0.22
N THR A 58 -3.32 3.69 0.32
CA THR A 58 -4.62 4.03 -0.28
C THR A 58 -4.50 5.02 -1.42
N THR A 59 -3.54 5.95 -1.34
CA THR A 59 -3.34 6.98 -2.37
C THR A 59 -2.25 6.62 -3.38
N ASN A 60 -1.50 5.54 -3.12
CA ASN A 60 -0.40 5.10 -3.96
C ASN A 60 0.74 6.17 -4.07
N THR A 61 0.98 6.93 -2.99
CA THR A 61 1.97 8.05 -2.95
C THR A 61 2.97 7.97 -1.79
N PRO A 62 3.87 6.97 -1.75
CA PRO A 62 4.74 6.73 -0.58
C PRO A 62 5.68 7.91 -0.26
N ILE A 63 6.18 8.61 -1.28
CA ILE A 63 7.07 9.78 -1.11
C ILE A 63 6.29 10.94 -0.48
N ALA A 64 5.14 11.29 -1.04
CA ALA A 64 4.30 12.38 -0.54
C ALA A 64 3.82 12.08 0.90
N SER A 65 3.41 10.85 1.18
CA SER A 65 3.04 10.42 2.53
C SER A 65 4.19 10.57 3.53
N THR A 66 5.43 10.24 3.13
CA THR A 66 6.59 10.37 4.01
C THR A 66 6.89 11.83 4.33
N ILE A 67 6.85 12.71 3.33
CA ILE A 67 7.03 14.16 3.53
C ILE A 67 5.94 14.70 4.45
N MET A 68 4.69 14.34 4.20
CA MET A 68 3.55 14.71 5.03
C MET A 68 3.74 14.25 6.50
N ALA A 69 4.27 13.05 6.72
CA ALA A 69 4.55 12.57 8.07
C ALA A 69 5.63 13.41 8.78
N VAL A 70 6.67 13.83 8.06
CA VAL A 70 7.71 14.71 8.59
C VAL A 70 7.15 16.09 8.95
N GLU A 71 6.28 16.65 8.10
CA GLU A 71 5.65 17.95 8.35
C GLU A 71 4.70 17.91 9.56
N LEU A 72 3.96 16.81 9.74
CA LEU A 72 2.95 16.69 10.80
C LEU A 72 3.50 16.21 12.13
N PHE A 73 4.50 15.31 12.12
CA PHE A 73 4.96 14.61 13.32
C PHE A 73 6.45 14.83 13.62
N GLY A 74 7.17 15.55 12.77
CA GLY A 74 8.57 15.90 12.95
C GLY A 74 9.55 14.99 12.20
N ILE A 75 10.78 15.49 12.05
CA ILE A 75 11.84 14.82 11.27
C ILE A 75 12.36 13.53 11.94
N ASP A 76 12.25 13.41 13.26
CA ASP A 76 12.78 12.27 14.01
C ASP A 76 12.17 10.93 13.56
N ILE A 77 10.90 10.97 13.12
CA ILE A 77 10.20 9.76 12.66
C ILE A 77 10.39 9.46 11.17
N ALA A 78 11.10 10.32 10.41
CA ALA A 78 11.18 10.26 8.95
C ALA A 78 11.60 8.87 8.44
N HIS A 79 12.63 8.29 9.06
CA HIS A 79 13.19 6.99 8.71
C HIS A 79 12.14 5.87 8.85
N TYR A 80 11.42 5.86 9.97
CA TYR A 80 10.37 4.89 10.25
C TYR A 80 9.16 5.09 9.34
N ALA A 81 8.76 6.35 9.13
CA ALA A 81 7.66 6.72 8.25
C ALA A 81 7.92 6.29 6.80
N ALA A 82 9.13 6.53 6.29
CA ALA A 82 9.55 6.14 4.94
C ALA A 82 9.47 4.62 4.74
N LEU A 83 10.04 3.85 5.66
CA LEU A 83 10.00 2.39 5.60
C LEU A 83 8.56 1.88 5.65
N SER A 84 7.75 2.38 6.58
CA SER A 84 6.37 1.97 6.75
C SER A 84 5.52 2.31 5.51
N ALA A 85 5.71 3.51 4.96
CA ALA A 85 5.03 3.98 3.75
C ALA A 85 5.36 3.12 2.53
N VAL A 86 6.65 2.81 2.31
CA VAL A 86 7.09 1.99 1.17
C VAL A 86 6.59 0.56 1.30
N ILE A 87 6.70 -0.06 2.47
CA ILE A 87 6.19 -1.42 2.70
C ILE A 87 4.69 -1.48 2.43
N SER A 88 3.93 -0.54 3.00
CA SER A 88 2.48 -0.49 2.82
C SER A 88 2.08 -0.23 1.36
N PHE A 89 2.79 0.67 0.67
CA PHE A 89 2.64 0.91 -0.76
C PHE A 89 2.89 -0.35 -1.59
N LEU A 90 3.93 -1.12 -1.30
CA LEU A 90 4.23 -2.36 -2.05
C LEU A 90 3.14 -3.42 -1.83
N ILE A 91 2.68 -3.59 -0.59
CA ILE A 91 1.64 -4.57 -0.23
C ILE A 91 0.28 -4.23 -0.87
N SER A 92 -0.07 -2.94 -0.96
CA SER A 92 -1.33 -2.50 -1.60
C SER A 92 -1.43 -2.86 -3.08
N GLY A 93 -0.29 -3.12 -3.75
CA GLY A 93 -0.24 -3.34 -5.19
C GLY A 93 -0.73 -2.10 -5.95
N HIS A 94 -1.22 -2.23 -7.16
CA HIS A 94 -1.61 -1.09 -8.01
C HIS A 94 -3.02 -0.54 -7.73
N ARG A 95 -3.48 -0.61 -6.48
CA ARG A 95 -4.78 -0.07 -6.06
C ARG A 95 -4.61 1.36 -5.55
N SER A 96 -5.59 2.20 -5.85
CA SER A 96 -5.68 3.56 -5.35
C SER A 96 -7.14 3.96 -5.17
N ILE A 97 -7.39 4.87 -4.25
CA ILE A 97 -8.70 5.54 -4.11
C ILE A 97 -8.97 6.52 -5.26
N PHE A 98 -7.94 6.90 -6.01
CA PHE A 98 -8.03 7.78 -7.16
C PHE A 98 -8.04 6.94 -8.44
N SER A 99 -9.23 6.61 -8.93
CA SER A 99 -9.43 5.78 -10.12
C SER A 99 -8.72 6.31 -11.37
N SER A 100 -8.69 7.63 -11.55
CA SER A 100 -8.04 8.32 -12.67
C SER A 100 -6.53 8.51 -12.51
N GLN A 101 -5.92 8.00 -11.43
CA GLN A 101 -4.47 8.07 -11.26
C GLN A 101 -3.77 7.30 -12.37
N ILE A 102 -2.83 7.93 -13.07
CA ILE A 102 -2.05 7.28 -14.12
C ILE A 102 -0.88 6.52 -13.49
N LEU A 103 -0.73 5.25 -13.85
CA LEU A 103 0.41 4.46 -13.41
C LEU A 103 1.67 4.76 -14.22
N ALA A 104 2.71 5.23 -13.54
CA ALA A 104 4.02 5.49 -14.15
C ALA A 104 5.00 4.31 -14.05
N MET A 105 4.80 3.37 -13.12
CA MET A 105 5.75 2.27 -12.90
C MET A 105 5.10 0.98 -12.37
N ARG A 106 5.79 -0.14 -12.59
CA ARG A 106 5.47 -1.44 -12.01
C ARG A 106 6.15 -1.57 -10.65
N LYS A 107 5.43 -2.13 -9.67
CA LYS A 107 5.94 -2.41 -8.31
C LYS A 107 6.74 -3.72 -8.22
N SER A 108 6.56 -4.61 -9.19
CA SER A 108 7.25 -5.90 -9.31
C SER A 108 7.37 -6.27 -10.77
N GLU A 109 8.49 -6.88 -11.15
CA GLU A 109 8.74 -7.38 -12.51
C GLU A 109 7.79 -8.53 -12.89
N MET A 110 7.29 -9.27 -11.90
CA MET A 110 6.38 -10.39 -12.12
C MET A 110 4.97 -9.96 -12.57
N LEU A 111 4.65 -8.66 -12.45
CA LEU A 111 3.35 -8.11 -12.83
C LEU A 111 3.43 -7.54 -14.26
N SER A 112 2.73 -8.16 -15.20
CA SER A 112 2.49 -7.53 -16.51
C SER A 112 1.36 -6.53 -16.36
N ILE A 113 1.73 -5.25 -16.31
CA ILE A 113 0.82 -4.13 -16.25
C ILE A 113 1.20 -3.14 -17.36
N LYS A 114 0.19 -2.64 -18.06
CA LYS A 114 0.35 -1.57 -19.05
C LYS A 114 0.54 -0.25 -18.32
N ILE A 115 1.72 0.35 -18.47
CA ILE A 115 2.06 1.66 -17.91
C ILE A 115 1.38 2.73 -18.76
N GLY A 116 0.93 3.82 -18.14
CA GLY A 116 0.25 4.92 -18.81
C GLY A 116 -1.28 4.84 -18.82
N ASP A 117 -1.86 3.71 -18.39
CA ASP A 117 -3.30 3.59 -18.18
C ASP A 117 -3.69 4.08 -16.77
N GLU A 118 -4.95 4.52 -16.63
CA GLU A 118 -5.56 4.87 -15.34
C GLU A 118 -5.74 3.63 -14.45
N VAL A 119 -5.74 3.83 -13.13
CA VAL A 119 -5.88 2.75 -12.14
C VAL A 119 -7.15 1.93 -12.35
N GLU A 120 -8.25 2.55 -12.78
CA GLU A 120 -9.52 1.87 -13.06
C GLU A 120 -9.42 0.81 -14.17
N ASN A 121 -8.56 1.04 -15.16
CA ASN A 121 -8.48 0.24 -16.38
C ASN A 121 -7.36 -0.81 -16.34
N ILE A 122 -6.72 -1.03 -15.18
CA ILE A 122 -5.61 -1.96 -15.07
C ILE A 122 -6.09 -3.41 -15.12
N ASN A 123 -5.57 -4.17 -16.08
CA ASN A 123 -5.59 -5.61 -16.05
C ASN A 123 -4.26 -6.14 -15.50
N ILE A 124 -4.31 -6.79 -14.34
CA ILE A 124 -3.13 -7.39 -13.70
C ILE A 124 -3.03 -8.85 -14.15
N SER A 125 -2.03 -9.17 -14.96
CA SER A 125 -1.62 -10.55 -15.21
C SER A 125 -0.24 -10.85 -14.62
N LEU A 126 -0.02 -12.11 -14.29
CA LEU A 126 1.28 -12.59 -13.79
C LEU A 126 2.09 -13.12 -14.98
N GLU A 127 3.30 -12.60 -15.16
CA GLU A 127 4.24 -13.16 -16.13
C GLU A 127 4.87 -14.43 -15.52
N GLU A 128 4.50 -15.60 -16.04
CA GLU A 128 5.05 -16.91 -15.62
C GLU A 128 6.50 -17.15 -16.09
N HIS A 129 7.27 -16.11 -16.39
CA HIS A 129 8.60 -16.24 -16.98
C HIS A 129 9.55 -17.10 -16.10
N GLU A 130 9.42 -17.04 -14.78
CA GLU A 130 10.26 -17.80 -13.84
C GLU A 130 9.79 -19.26 -13.65
N MET A 131 8.48 -19.53 -13.67
CA MET A 131 7.94 -20.90 -13.62
C MET A 131 8.44 -21.76 -14.78
N ASN A 132 8.49 -21.17 -15.98
CA ASN A 132 8.98 -21.84 -17.18
C ASN A 132 10.48 -22.17 -17.12
N LYS A 133 11.31 -21.34 -16.47
CA LYS A 133 12.73 -21.66 -16.24
C LYS A 133 12.91 -22.80 -15.24
N ILE A 134 12.18 -22.75 -14.12
CA ILE A 134 12.23 -23.79 -13.08
C ILE A 134 11.77 -25.13 -13.65
N ASP A 135 10.70 -25.17 -14.44
CA ASP A 135 10.23 -26.38 -15.10
C ASP A 135 11.21 -26.91 -16.14
N ARG A 136 11.89 -26.03 -16.89
CA ARG A 136 12.99 -26.43 -17.79
C ARG A 136 14.15 -27.04 -17.03
N ILE A 137 14.54 -26.47 -15.88
CA ILE A 137 15.64 -26.98 -15.04
C ILE A 137 15.24 -28.34 -14.42
N LYS A 138 14.02 -28.45 -13.90
CA LYS A 138 13.47 -29.68 -13.32
C LYS A 138 13.39 -30.81 -14.37
N ARG A 139 12.98 -30.49 -15.60
CA ARG A 139 13.01 -31.43 -16.74
C ARG A 139 14.44 -31.86 -17.10
N LYS A 140 15.42 -30.95 -17.10
CA LYS A 140 16.84 -31.29 -17.36
C LYS A 140 17.43 -32.20 -16.26
N LEU A 141 17.13 -31.94 -14.99
CA LEU A 141 17.56 -32.77 -13.87
C LEU A 141 16.93 -34.17 -13.91
N ARG A 142 15.66 -34.29 -14.31
CA ARG A 142 14.97 -35.59 -14.45
C ARG A 142 15.51 -36.43 -15.62
N LYS A 143 16.01 -35.79 -16.68
CA LYS A 143 16.68 -36.47 -17.81
C LYS A 143 18.10 -36.95 -17.50
N LYS A 144 18.78 -36.35 -16.52
CA LYS A 144 20.16 -36.70 -16.12
C LYS A 144 20.22 -37.84 -15.08
N LYS A 145 19.07 -38.29 -14.58
CA LYS A 145 18.90 -39.37 -13.59
C LYS A 145 18.43 -40.70 -14.20
N LYS A 146 18.28 -40.76 -15.53
CA LYS A 146 18.13 -41.97 -16.34
C LYS A 146 19.41 -42.17 -17.14
#